data_AF-A0A1M5T8Y8-F1
#
_entry.id   AF-A0A1M5T8Y8-F1
#
_cell.length_a   1.000
_cell.length_b   1.000
_cell.length_c   1.000
_cell.angle_alpha   90.00
_cell.angle_beta   90.00
_cell.angle_gamma   90.00
#
_symmetry.space_group_name_H-M   'P 1'
#
loop_
_entity.id
_entity.type
_entity.pdbx_description
1 polymer ?
#
loop_
_entity_poly.entity_id
_entity_poly.type
_entity_poly.pdbx_seq_one_letter_code
_entity_poly.pdbx_strand_id
1 'polypeptide(L)' 'MFWEARALNEFALTPAIATGLFVLACLAGYKYRRVWKAEGPRWQLWVFGLFAAVALLVLGFVPMAEG' A
#
# COMPACT_ATOMS: atom_id res chain seq x y z
N MET A 1 -25.64 -10.40 -14.26
CA MET A 1 -24.48 -10.01 -15.06
C MET A 1 -24.11 -8.52 -14.95
N PHE A 2 -25.03 -7.55 -15.09
CA PHE A 2 -24.68 -6.11 -14.94
C PHE A 2 -24.53 -5.64 -13.48
N TRP A 3 -25.12 -6.37 -12.52
CA TRP A 3 -25.06 -6.03 -11.09
C TRP A 3 -23.74 -6.43 -10.42
N GLU A 4 -23.05 -7.46 -10.92
CA GLU A 4 -21.73 -7.92 -10.42
C GLU A 4 -20.64 -6.89 -10.70
N ALA A 5 -20.66 -6.28 -11.89
CA ALA A 5 -19.68 -5.27 -12.29
C ALA A 5 -19.78 -3.99 -11.44
N ARG A 6 -20.99 -3.59 -11.04
CA ARG A 6 -21.20 -2.42 -10.17
C ARG A 6 -20.65 -2.67 -8.76
N ALA A 7 -20.87 -3.86 -8.21
CA ALA A 7 -20.36 -4.23 -6.89
C ALA A 7 -18.82 -4.22 -6.85
N LEU A 8 -18.15 -4.67 -7.92
CA LEU A 8 -16.68 -4.62 -7.99
C LEU A 8 -16.14 -3.19 -8.03
N ASN A 9 -16.86 -2.25 -8.65
CA ASN A 9 -16.42 -0.85 -8.73
C ASN A 9 -16.51 -0.11 -7.38
N GLU A 10 -17.42 -0.54 -6.49
CA GLU A 10 -17.52 -0.03 -5.11
C GLU A 10 -16.30 -0.42 -4.24
N PHE A 11 -15.62 -1.53 -4.60
CA PHE A 11 -14.40 -2.01 -3.93
C PHE A 11 -13.12 -1.76 -4.75
N ALA A 12 -13.21 -1.03 -5.87
CA ALA A 12 -12.08 -0.80 -6.75
C ALA A 12 -11.25 0.40 -6.31
N LEU A 13 -9.92 0.29 -6.46
CA LEU A 13 -9.01 1.37 -6.13
C LEU A 13 -9.05 2.45 -7.21
N THR A 14 -9.31 3.69 -6.82
CA THR A 14 -9.16 4.81 -7.75
C THR A 14 -7.69 5.09 -8.02
N PRO A 15 -7.33 5.64 -9.21
CA PRO A 15 -5.94 5.98 -9.54
C PRO A 15 -5.29 6.91 -8.51
N ALA A 16 -6.06 7.85 -7.95
CA ALA A 16 -5.58 8.77 -6.92
C ALA A 16 -5.20 8.04 -5.62
N ILE A 17 -6.03 7.10 -5.15
CA ILE A 17 -5.76 6.33 -3.94
C ILE A 17 -4.59 5.37 -4.17
N ALA A 18 -4.52 4.71 -5.33
CA ALA A 18 -3.41 3.82 -5.68
C ALA A 18 -2.06 4.55 -5.66
N THR A 19 -2.01 5.75 -6.25
CA THR A 19 -0.81 6.59 -6.24
C THR A 19 -0.41 6.97 -4.81
N GLY A 20 -1.38 7.32 -3.97
CA GLY A 20 -1.15 7.63 -2.55
C GLY A 20 -0.54 6.45 -1.79
N LEU A 21 -1.11 5.24 -1.94
CA LEU A 21 -0.56 4.03 -1.33
C LEU A 21 0.86 3.72 -1.81
N PHE A 22 1.13 3.90 -3.10
CA PHE A 22 2.45 3.65 -3.66
C PHE A 22 3.50 4.60 -3.06
N VAL A 23 3.19 5.89 -2.98
CA VAL A 23 4.07 6.89 -2.35
C VAL A 23 4.30 6.57 -0.87
N LEU A 24 3.25 6.17 -0.15
CA LEU A 24 3.37 5.75 1.25
C LEU A 24 4.25 4.51 1.41
N ALA A 25 4.12 3.51 0.54
CA ALA A 25 4.97 2.33 0.53
C ALA A 25 6.45 2.71 0.30
N CYS A 26 6.74 3.61 -0.64
CA CYS A 26 8.09 4.12 -0.88
C CYS A 26 8.66 4.87 0.34
N LEU A 27 7.86 5.74 0.96
CA LEU A 27 8.28 6.49 2.17
C LEU A 27 8.52 5.55 3.36
N ALA A 28 7.67 4.54 3.54
CA ALA A 28 7.84 3.52 4.57
C ALA A 28 9.12 2.71 4.34
N GLY A 29 9.41 2.30 3.11
CA GLY A 29 10.66 1.63 2.73
C GLY A 29 11.91 2.51 2.97
N TYR A 30 11.84 3.80 2.65
CA TYR A 30 12.92 4.74 2.95
C TYR A 30 13.18 4.86 4.46
N LYS A 31 12.11 5.00 5.26
CA LYS A 31 12.21 5.05 6.73
C LYS A 31 12.75 3.75 7.31
N TYR A 32 12.32 2.59 6.81
CA TYR A 32 12.86 1.28 7.18
C TYR A 32 14.38 1.24 6.99
N ARG A 33 14.86 1.63 5.80
CA ARG A 33 16.31 1.65 5.50
C ARG A 33 17.08 2.63 6.38
N ARG A 34 16.47 3.77 6.74
CA ARG A 34 17.09 4.75 7.66
C ARG A 34 17.19 4.19 9.08
N VAL A 35 16.13 3.60 9.62
CA VAL A 35 16.13 2.97 10.97
C VAL A 35 17.13 1.83 11.02
N TRP A 36 17.22 1.02 9.96
CA TRP A 36 18.14 -0.10 9.87
C TRP A 36 19.60 0.34 9.93
N LYS A 37 19.94 1.40 9.18
CA LYS A 37 21.30 1.98 9.19
C LYS A 37 21.62 2.77 10.45
N ALA A 38 20.61 3.28 11.16
CA ALA A 38 20.80 4.01 12.41
C ALA A 38 20.88 3.09 13.65
N GLU A 39 20.92 1.76 13.46
CA GLU A 39 20.81 0.75 14.54
C GLU A 39 19.66 1.05 15.51
N GLY A 40 18.57 1.62 14.97
CA GLY A 40 17.43 2.03 15.75
C GLY A 40 16.67 0.85 16.35
N PRO A 41 15.67 1.11 17.21
CA PRO A 41 14.89 0.08 17.86
C PRO A 41 14.28 -0.90 16.84
N ARG A 42 14.57 -2.20 16.99
CA ARG A 42 14.19 -3.26 16.03
C ARG A 42 12.68 -3.33 15.75
N TRP A 43 11.85 -2.90 16.69
CA TRP A 43 10.38 -2.84 16.52
C TRP A 43 9.95 -1.82 15.45
N GLN A 44 10.68 -0.71 15.30
CA GLN A 44 10.36 0.30 14.27
C GLN A 44 10.59 -0.24 12.85
N LEU A 45 11.56 -1.14 12.68
CA LEU A 45 11.77 -1.85 11.41
C LEU A 45 10.52 -2.65 11.04
N TRP A 46 10.01 -3.45 11.97
CA TRP A 46 8.81 -4.24 11.73
C TRP A 46 7.60 -3.38 11.42
N VAL A 47 7.39 -2.27 12.12
CA VAL A 47 6.26 -1.38 11.86
C VAL A 47 6.33 -0.78 10.45
N PHE A 48 7.47 -0.20 10.05
CA PHE A 48 7.59 0.40 8.72
C PHE A 48 7.57 -0.65 7.60
N GLY A 49 8.19 -1.81 7.82
CA GLY A 49 8.15 -2.94 6.90
C GLY A 49 6.75 -3.50 6.72
N LEU A 50 5.99 -3.64 7.81
CA LEU A 50 4.61 -4.13 7.79
C LEU A 50 3.69 -3.16 7.06
N PHE A 51 3.79 -1.85 7.32
CA PHE A 51 3.01 -0.85 6.59
C PHE A 51 3.31 -0.86 5.09
N ALA A 52 4.59 -0.98 4.70
CA ALA A 52 4.97 -1.09 3.29
C ALA A 52 4.42 -2.38 2.66
N ALA A 53 4.53 -3.52 3.35
CA ALA A 53 4.01 -4.80 2.88
C ALA A 53 2.49 -4.75 2.68
N VAL A 54 1.74 -4.23 3.64
CA VAL A 54 0.28 -4.09 3.54
C VAL A 54 -0.10 -3.18 2.37
N ALA A 55 0.57 -2.04 2.20
CA ALA A 55 0.28 -1.14 1.08
C ALA A 55 0.53 -1.80 -0.29
N LEU A 56 1.61 -2.58 -0.42
CA LEU A 56 1.91 -3.33 -1.64
C LEU A 56 0.94 -4.49 -1.88
N LEU A 57 0.50 -5.18 -0.83
CA LEU A 57 -0.53 -6.21 -0.94
C LEU A 57 -1.86 -5.61 -1.41
N VAL A 58 -2.27 -4.48 -0.86
CA VAL A 58 -3.49 -3.78 -1.30
C VAL A 58 -3.36 -3.39 -2.78
N LEU A 59 -2.23 -2.81 -3.20
CA LEU A 59 -2.01 -2.46 -4.60
C LEU A 59 -1.96 -3.66 -5.54
N GLY A 60 -1.44 -4.80 -5.09
CA GLY A 60 -1.30 -6.00 -5.91
C GLY A 60 -2.58 -6.84 -6.03
N PHE A 61 -3.45 -6.81 -5.03
CA PHE A 61 -4.62 -7.70 -4.95
C PHE A 61 -5.97 -7.00 -5.11
N VAL A 62 -6.03 -5.67 -4.98
CA VAL A 62 -7.30 -4.93 -5.14
C VAL A 62 -7.43 -4.44 -6.59
N PRO A 63 -8.55 -4.72 -7.28
CA PRO A 63 -8.74 -4.30 -8.66
C PRO A 63 -8.78 -2.77 -8.79
N MET A 64 -8.27 -2.25 -9.91
CA MET A 64 -8.31 -0.83 -10.23
C MET A 64 -9.68 -0.43 -10.78
N ALA A 65 -10.19 0.72 -10.37
CA ALA A 65 -11.39 1.30 -10.95
C ALA A 65 -11.08 1.76 -12.38
N GLU A 66 -11.89 1.32 -13.34
CA GLU A 66 -11.85 1.86 -14.70
C GLU A 66 -12.43 3.28 -14.65
N GLY A 67 -11.61 4.26 -15.05
CA GLY A 67 -11.95 5.68 -15.08
C GLY A 67 -12.63 6.10 -16.37
#